data_AF-A0A1X1EX54-F1
#
_entry.id   AF-A0A1X1EX54-F1
#
_cell.length_a   1.000
_cell.length_b   1.000
_cell.length_c   1.000
_cell.angle_alpha   90.00
_cell.angle_beta   90.00
_cell.angle_gamma   90.00
#
_symmetry.space_group_name_H-M   'P 1'
#
loop_
_entity.id
_entity.type
_entity.pdbx_description
1 polymer ?
#
loop_
_entity_poly.entity_id
_entity_poly.type
_entity_poly.pdbx_seq_one_letter_code
_entity_poly.pdbx_strand_id
1 'polypeptide(L)'
;MNSALKEEILKNRDDLIEGTFCYSLFEDSLFESSLLEELIENCMLFKKENGCDNELKDFLSWMINCINQCFSSHKDESDLYIIRNYSPELERQWINVWKPKISEMNN
;
A
#
# COMPACT_ATOMS: atom_id res chain seq x y z
N MET A 1 7.26 13.48 -18.33
CA MET A 1 6.38 12.83 -17.34
C MET A 1 6.37 11.34 -17.63
N ASN A 2 6.79 10.51 -16.69
CA ASN A 2 6.75 9.04 -16.83
C ASN A 2 5.32 8.55 -16.60
N SER A 3 4.44 8.75 -17.59
CA SER A 3 3.01 8.45 -17.49
C SER A 3 2.74 6.96 -17.25
N ALA A 4 3.52 6.08 -17.90
CA ALA A 4 3.38 4.64 -17.73
C ALA A 4 3.65 4.19 -16.28
N LEU A 5 4.73 4.69 -15.65
CA LEU A 5 5.02 4.37 -14.25
C LEU A 5 3.92 4.89 -13.30
N LYS A 6 3.36 6.05 -13.60
CA LYS A 6 2.25 6.60 -12.81
C LYS A 6 1.00 5.73 -12.90
N GLU A 7 0.64 5.30 -14.11
CA GLU A 7 -0.48 4.38 -14.34
C GLU A 7 -0.27 3.05 -13.59
N GLU A 8 0.94 2.50 -13.62
CA GLU A 8 1.30 1.27 -12.90
C GLU A 8 1.24 1.42 -11.36
N ILE A 9 1.53 2.60 -10.81
CA ILE A 9 1.32 2.89 -9.39
C ILE A 9 -0.17 2.96 -9.08
N LEU A 10 -0.90 3.80 -9.82
CA LEU A 10 -2.29 4.12 -9.52
C LEU A 10 -3.26 2.97 -9.77
N LYS A 11 -2.93 2.01 -10.65
CA LYS A 11 -3.73 0.79 -10.85
C LYS A 11 -3.88 -0.03 -9.56
N ASN A 12 -2.96 0.11 -8.60
CA ASN A 12 -3.12 -0.53 -7.29
C ASN A 12 -4.36 0.00 -6.53
N ARG A 13 -5.00 1.11 -6.93
CA ARG A 13 -6.29 1.49 -6.33
C ARG A 13 -7.44 0.57 -6.73
N ASP A 14 -7.33 -0.08 -7.89
CA ASP A 14 -8.34 -1.01 -8.38
C ASP A 14 -8.03 -2.40 -7.83
N ASP A 15 -8.84 -2.81 -6.85
CA ASP A 15 -8.71 -4.07 -6.14
C ASP A 15 -9.18 -5.28 -6.96
N LEU A 16 -9.65 -5.07 -8.20
CA LEU A 16 -9.96 -6.13 -9.16
C LEU A 16 -8.76 -6.50 -10.04
N ILE A 17 -7.65 -5.75 -9.98
CA ILE A 17 -6.46 -6.00 -10.80
C ILE A 17 -5.54 -6.98 -10.08
N GLU A 18 -5.63 -8.26 -10.51
CA GLU A 18 -4.78 -9.35 -10.04
C GLU A 18 -3.27 -9.01 -10.11
N GLY A 19 -2.51 -9.53 -9.13
CA GLY A 19 -1.07 -9.33 -9.05
C GLY A 19 -0.64 -7.97 -8.49
N THR A 20 -1.58 -7.10 -8.10
CA THR A 20 -1.28 -5.87 -7.37
C THR A 20 -1.25 -6.11 -5.85
N PHE A 21 -0.59 -5.21 -5.11
CA PHE A 21 -0.56 -5.29 -3.65
C PHE A 21 -1.97 -5.19 -3.06
N CYS A 22 -2.79 -4.25 -3.57
CA CYS A 22 -4.13 -4.02 -3.06
C CYS A 22 -5.10 -5.15 -3.40
N TYR A 23 -5.03 -5.76 -4.59
CA TYR A 23 -5.77 -6.99 -4.88
C TYR A 23 -5.42 -8.07 -3.85
N SER A 24 -4.12 -8.30 -3.63
CA SER A 24 -3.66 -9.32 -2.68
C SER A 24 -4.18 -9.03 -1.27
N LEU A 25 -4.14 -7.78 -0.84
CA LEU A 25 -4.55 -7.39 0.51
C LEU A 25 -6.07 -7.42 0.70
N PHE A 26 -6.85 -6.88 -0.24
CA PHE A 26 -8.30 -6.69 -0.06
C PHE A 26 -9.09 -7.94 -0.46
N GLU A 27 -8.75 -8.56 -1.58
CA GLU A 27 -9.49 -9.72 -2.11
C GLU A 27 -8.94 -11.03 -1.57
N ASP A 28 -7.62 -11.27 -1.70
CA ASP A 28 -7.01 -12.52 -1.22
C ASP A 28 -6.76 -12.52 0.29
N SER A 29 -6.89 -11.36 0.93
CA SER A 29 -6.60 -11.17 2.35
C SER A 29 -5.15 -11.54 2.73
N LEU A 30 -4.21 -11.30 1.82
CA LEU A 30 -2.78 -11.56 1.95
C LEU A 30 -1.99 -10.27 1.91
N PHE A 31 -1.20 -10.03 2.96
CA PHE A 31 -0.23 -8.96 2.95
C PHE A 31 1.06 -9.44 2.27
N GLU A 32 1.15 -9.24 0.96
CA GLU A 32 2.33 -9.59 0.17
C GLU A 32 3.38 -8.48 0.25
N SER A 33 4.34 -8.64 1.17
CA SER A 33 5.35 -7.60 1.46
C SER A 33 6.23 -7.27 0.26
N SER A 34 6.51 -8.24 -0.62
CA SER A 34 7.26 -8.00 -1.86
C SER A 34 6.53 -7.04 -2.80
N LEU A 35 5.21 -7.18 -2.95
CA LEU A 35 4.40 -6.29 -3.79
C LEU A 35 4.31 -4.89 -3.18
N LEU A 36 4.23 -4.78 -1.84
CA LEU A 36 4.29 -3.48 -1.17
C LEU A 36 5.64 -2.80 -1.38
N GLU A 37 6.75 -3.55 -1.25
CA GLU A 37 8.09 -3.02 -1.46
C GLU A 37 8.29 -2.53 -2.89
N GLU A 38 7.87 -3.32 -3.88
CA GLU A 38 7.89 -2.92 -5.29
C GLU A 38 7.06 -1.66 -5.55
N LEU A 39 5.85 -1.58 -4.99
CA LEU A 39 4.98 -0.40 -5.09
C LEU A 39 5.64 0.84 -4.48
N ILE A 40 6.26 0.69 -3.31
CA ILE A 40 6.99 1.77 -2.63
C ILE A 40 8.19 2.23 -3.46
N GLU A 41 8.97 1.31 -4.02
CA GLU A 41 10.10 1.62 -4.91
C GLU A 41 9.66 2.37 -6.17
N ASN A 42 8.57 1.92 -6.80
CA ASN A 42 7.97 2.59 -7.95
C ASN A 42 7.51 4.02 -7.60
N CYS A 43 6.88 4.21 -6.44
CA CYS A 43 6.50 5.54 -5.94
C CYS A 43 7.73 6.46 -5.74
N MET A 44 8.81 5.93 -5.15
CA MET A 44 10.05 6.69 -4.96
C MET A 44 10.67 7.09 -6.30
N LEU A 45 10.74 6.16 -7.25
CA LEU A 45 11.28 6.41 -8.58
C LEU A 45 10.47 7.48 -9.31
N PHE A 46 9.15 7.36 -9.31
CA PHE A 46 8.27 8.35 -9.92
C PHE A 46 8.44 9.74 -9.29
N LYS A 47 8.45 9.83 -7.94
CA LYS A 47 8.67 11.09 -7.21
C LYS A 47 10.00 11.74 -7.59
N LYS A 48 11.07 10.93 -7.73
CA LYS A 48 12.40 11.41 -8.11
C LYS A 48 12.44 11.97 -9.53
N GLU A 49 11.76 11.32 -10.48
CA GLU A 49 11.78 11.69 -11.90
C GLU A 49 10.83 12.86 -12.25
N ASN A 50 9.70 12.97 -11.54
CA ASN A 50 8.59 13.85 -11.93
C ASN A 50 8.21 14.87 -10.85
N GLY A 51 8.80 14.78 -9.66
CA GLY A 51 8.33 15.46 -8.47
C GLY A 51 7.13 14.76 -7.83
N CYS A 52 6.65 15.31 -6.72
CA CYS A 52 5.48 14.79 -6.02
C CYS A 52 4.25 15.60 -6.44
N ASP A 53 3.38 15.01 -7.27
CA ASP A 53 2.10 15.63 -7.62
C ASP A 53 0.99 15.27 -6.62
N ASN A 54 -0.12 16.00 -6.67
CA ASN A 54 -1.23 15.83 -5.74
C ASN A 54 -1.87 14.43 -5.82
N GLU A 55 -1.88 13.82 -7.00
CA GLU A 55 -2.50 12.51 -7.20
C GLU A 55 -1.68 11.40 -6.55
N LEU A 56 -0.35 11.47 -6.64
CA LEU A 56 0.54 10.60 -5.89
C LEU A 56 0.35 10.82 -4.38
N LYS A 57 0.29 12.07 -3.90
CA LYS A 57 0.07 12.35 -2.47
C LYS A 57 -1.23 11.77 -1.94
N ASP A 58 -2.30 11.94 -2.70
CA ASP A 58 -3.60 11.37 -2.39
C ASP A 58 -3.54 9.83 -2.36
N PHE A 59 -2.80 9.23 -3.30
CA PHE A 59 -2.61 7.78 -3.34
C PHE A 59 -1.85 7.25 -2.13
N LEU A 60 -0.72 7.87 -1.77
CA LEU A 60 0.07 7.47 -0.61
C LEU A 60 -0.74 7.60 0.69
N SER A 61 -1.52 8.67 0.82
CA SER A 61 -2.41 8.89 1.98
C SER A 61 -3.52 7.83 2.04
N TRP A 62 -4.15 7.55 0.90
CA TRP A 62 -5.19 6.53 0.78
C TRP A 62 -4.64 5.14 1.14
N MET A 63 -3.47 4.77 0.60
CA MET A 63 -2.82 3.48 0.89
C MET A 63 -2.54 3.31 2.39
N ILE A 64 -2.00 4.33 3.07
CA ILE A 64 -1.78 4.27 4.53
C ILE A 64 -3.10 4.02 5.27
N ASN A 65 -4.17 4.73 4.90
CA ASN A 65 -5.46 4.61 5.57
C ASN A 65 -6.06 3.22 5.38
N CYS A 66 -6.05 2.70 4.15
CA CYS A 66 -6.57 1.37 3.85
C CYS A 66 -5.81 0.28 4.61
N ILE A 67 -4.47 0.31 4.60
CA ILE A 67 -3.68 -0.71 5.30
C ILE A 67 -3.90 -0.62 6.82
N ASN A 68 -3.96 0.58 7.40
CA ASN A 68 -4.30 0.73 8.82
C ASN A 68 -5.70 0.19 9.13
N GLN A 69 -6.67 0.39 8.24
CA GLN A 69 -8.01 -0.15 8.38
C GLN A 69 -7.96 -1.68 8.34
N CYS A 70 -7.24 -2.31 7.41
CA CYS A 70 -7.09 -3.77 7.34
C CYS A 70 -6.52 -4.36 8.63
N PHE A 71 -5.48 -3.74 9.22
CA PHE A 71 -4.95 -4.19 10.52
C PHE A 71 -5.94 -3.95 11.67
N SER A 72 -6.74 -2.88 11.62
CA SER A 72 -7.74 -2.60 12.64
C SER A 72 -8.90 -3.60 12.56
N SER A 73 -9.43 -3.83 11.35
CA SER A 73 -10.45 -4.82 11.04
C SER A 73 -10.02 -6.23 11.44
N HIS A 74 -8.79 -6.64 11.12
CA HIS A 74 -8.27 -7.95 11.55
C HIS A 74 -8.30 -8.17 13.08
N LYS A 75 -8.25 -7.10 13.87
CA LYS A 75 -8.27 -7.15 15.34
C LYS A 75 -9.67 -6.98 15.93
N ASP A 76 -10.64 -6.56 15.12
CA ASP A 76 -12.03 -6.37 15.55
C ASP A 76 -12.77 -7.70 15.39
N GLU A 77 -13.18 -8.30 16.51
CA GLU A 77 -13.96 -9.56 16.52
C GLU A 77 -15.31 -9.44 15.79
N SER A 78 -15.78 -8.20 15.53
CA SER A 78 -17.03 -7.89 14.83
C SER A 78 -16.85 -7.75 13.33
N ASP A 79 -15.62 -7.55 12.85
CA ASP A 79 -15.30 -7.44 11.44
C ASP A 79 -14.97 -8.84 10.88
N LEU A 80 -15.45 -9.13 9.68
CA LEU A 80 -15.22 -10.43 9.04
C LEU A 80 -13.88 -10.49 8.30
N TYR A 81 -13.22 -9.35 8.12
CA TYR A 81 -11.94 -9.28 7.43
C TYR A 81 -10.79 -9.76 8.33
N ILE A 82 -9.96 -10.66 7.81
CA ILE A 82 -8.73 -11.11 8.47
C ILE A 82 -7.56 -11.08 7.50
N ILE A 83 -6.39 -10.60 7.92
CA ILE A 83 -5.16 -10.80 7.17
C ILE A 83 -4.70 -12.25 7.39
N ARG A 84 -4.80 -13.11 6.38
CA ARG A 84 -4.61 -14.56 6.48
C ARG A 84 -3.17 -14.95 6.83
N ASN A 85 -2.20 -14.19 6.35
CA ASN A 85 -0.77 -14.37 6.66
C ASN A 85 -0.30 -13.42 7.77
N TYR A 86 -1.22 -12.94 8.62
CA TYR A 86 -0.89 -12.04 9.70
C TYR A 86 0.15 -12.64 10.65
N SER A 87 1.09 -11.79 11.07
CA SER A 87 1.90 -12.02 12.25
C SER A 87 2.14 -10.69 12.98
N PRO A 88 2.40 -10.72 14.30
CA PRO A 88 2.79 -9.51 15.02
C PRO A 88 4.05 -8.84 14.44
N GLU A 89 4.94 -9.62 13.82
CA GLU A 89 6.12 -9.07 13.14
C GLU A 89 5.75 -8.31 11.87
N LEU A 90 4.84 -8.84 11.07
CA LEU A 90 4.33 -8.16 9.87
C LEU A 90 3.75 -6.79 10.21
N GLU A 91 2.93 -6.69 11.26
CA GLU A 91 2.38 -5.40 11.69
C GLU A 91 3.47 -4.46 12.23
N ARG A 92 4.47 -4.99 12.96
CA ARG A 92 5.62 -4.20 13.38
C ARG A 92 6.40 -3.63 12.19
N GLN A 93 6.58 -4.41 11.12
CA GLN A 93 7.22 -3.95 9.89
C GLN A 93 6.40 -2.85 9.21
N TRP A 94 5.06 -3.00 9.16
CA TRP A 94 4.17 -1.95 8.68
C TRP A 94 4.35 -0.65 9.47
N ILE A 95 4.24 -0.71 10.81
CA ILE A 95 4.28 0.47 11.68
C ILE A 95 5.64 1.16 11.66
N ASN A 96 6.74 0.40 11.67
CA ASN A 96 8.08 0.95 11.90
C ASN A 96 8.92 1.12 10.63
N VAL A 97 8.56 0.47 9.53
CA VAL A 97 9.37 0.46 8.30
C VAL A 97 8.59 1.03 7.12
N TRP A 98 7.50 0.39 6.70
CA TRP A 98 6.82 0.77 5.44
C TRP A 98 5.99 2.05 5.59
N LYS A 99 5.17 2.18 6.64
CA LYS A 99 4.35 3.37 6.86
C LYS A 99 5.16 4.66 7.05
N PRO A 100 6.29 4.66 7.81
CA PRO A 100 7.16 5.83 7.89
C PRO A 100 7.75 6.21 6.54
N LYS A 101 8.27 5.24 5.76
CA LYS A 101 8.77 5.49 4.40
C LYS A 101 7.72 6.14 3.50
N ILE A 102 6.48 5.64 3.53
CA ILE A 102 5.38 6.22 2.75
C ILE A 102 5.04 7.64 3.22
N SER A 103 5.00 7.86 4.54
CA SER A 103 4.74 9.18 5.12
C SER A 103 5.81 10.20 4.73
N GLU A 104 7.08 9.82 4.74
CA GLU A 104 8.21 10.66 4.31
C GLU A 104 8.14 11.00 2.81
N MET A 105 7.68 10.06 1.97
CA MET A 105 7.43 10.34 0.55
C MET A 105 6.28 11.32 0.32
N ASN A 106 5.29 11.34 1.21
CA ASN A 106 4.09 12.16 1.06
C ASN A 106 4.29 13.63 1.49
N ASN A 107 5.30 13.88 2.34
CA ASN A 107 5.78 15.22 2.70
C ASN A 107 6.58 15.86 1.55
#